data_AF-J3MBM3-F1
#
_entry.id   AF-J3MBM3-F1
#
_cell.length_a   1.000
_cell.length_b   1.000
_cell.length_c   1.000
_cell.angle_alpha   90.00
_cell.angle_beta   90.00
_cell.angle_gamma   90.00
#
_symmetry.space_group_name_H-M   'P 1'
#
loop_
_entity.id
_entity.type
_entity.pdbx_description
1 polymer ?
#
loop_
_entity_poly.entity_id
_entity_poly.type
_entity_poly.pdbx_seq_one_letter_code
_entity_poly.pdbx_strand_id
1 'polypeptide(L)'
;MASPPPAAPFALLLLLLVALAAAQLPAPRGSQVENPDDASLRKVFEQWNLTLPENPCGNPVFEPFPANASIDIRCNCSDLNASVGCRVTHLNVTGYRNVTFIPERLFNLTELVSLDLSNNGLSGSISPNIANLTKLELWHLNNNQLNGNIPNESSRLRNLQSLWMFDNNIDGPVPEFIANFTNLKDLRIYGMKLQGPIPNKFSNLTNLTHLMIGDLGGDDRSSNFTGVWENLSVLSMRNCGLTGEFRSPIWPNLTYLDLRSNNLSGPIEQVFRYSRTLQYLYAGENNFSGSLPPQMPPSLLALDVTYNPLLNGGLPKNSSNTMINYIGTSIAANESNHSEVFSLLNCLNMKDMKECNRKDFTNPGHFAVNCGGKEFTFSDQQTVFNDDSTDLGAARFHVNTINSWVVSHVGADPFSNSTGIVSTNKNIPGTDMADLYKTARTSTGSLWYYVVGLASGTYKIELFFAEIVIESESGRRLFNIDIQDRNIRTDFNIFDAAGGFNKATNVTHVANVTDSVLKIHLYWNGRGTCCVPRNGTYGPLVSAIRVFPYTEAQASPPPAVHTSRRNEKRRGVVAGIVALSIAAVVVSSSVVYLWWKWVSLVKHPKA
;
A
#
# COMPACT_ATOMS: atom_id res chain seq x y z
N MET A 1 81.36 73.88 24.09
CA MET A 1 80.62 74.13 25.35
C MET A 1 79.13 74.24 25.02
N ALA A 2 78.31 73.56 25.83
CA ALA A 2 76.88 73.81 26.07
C ALA A 2 75.81 73.47 25.00
N SER A 3 75.01 72.46 25.36
CA SER A 3 73.54 72.23 25.24
C SER A 3 72.83 72.10 23.86
N PRO A 4 71.91 71.11 23.70
CA PRO A 4 71.11 70.89 22.49
C PRO A 4 69.69 71.51 22.55
N PRO A 5 68.99 71.69 21.42
CA PRO A 5 67.53 71.91 21.36
C PRO A 5 66.77 70.69 20.75
N PRO A 6 65.42 70.66 20.81
CA PRO A 6 64.68 69.50 21.31
C PRO A 6 64.08 68.58 20.23
N ALA A 7 63.82 67.35 20.65
CA ALA A 7 63.06 66.34 19.92
C ALA A 7 61.54 66.56 20.07
N ALA A 8 60.82 66.53 18.95
CA ALA A 8 59.38 66.24 18.81
C ALA A 8 59.04 66.14 17.30
N PRO A 9 57.93 65.52 16.87
CA PRO A 9 57.33 64.27 17.31
C PRO A 9 56.77 63.50 16.08
N PHE A 10 57.59 62.77 15.30
CA PHE A 10 57.06 62.01 14.14
C PHE A 10 57.27 60.50 14.22
N ALA A 11 58.09 60.00 15.15
CA ALA A 11 58.36 58.58 15.28
C ALA A 11 57.34 57.82 16.16
N LEU A 12 56.60 58.50 17.05
CA LEU A 12 55.65 57.84 17.95
C LEU A 12 54.27 57.55 17.32
N LEU A 13 53.87 58.30 16.28
CA LEU A 13 52.59 58.10 15.59
C LEU A 13 52.64 56.91 14.61
N LEU A 14 53.81 56.66 14.01
CA LEU A 14 53.98 55.55 13.06
C LEU A 14 54.06 54.18 13.77
N LEU A 15 54.61 54.13 14.99
CA LEU A 15 54.67 52.91 15.80
C LEU A 15 53.31 52.54 16.43
N LEU A 16 52.42 53.51 16.69
CA LEU A 16 51.05 53.23 17.14
C LEU A 16 50.13 52.77 15.99
N LEU A 17 50.32 53.27 14.76
CA LEU A 17 49.53 52.83 13.61
C LEU A 17 49.91 51.41 13.12
N VAL A 18 51.18 51.01 13.24
CA VAL A 18 51.60 49.63 12.93
C VAL A 18 51.18 48.65 14.04
N ALA A 19 51.12 49.09 15.30
CA ALA A 19 50.61 48.26 16.40
C ALA A 19 49.08 48.04 16.34
N LEU A 20 48.30 48.98 15.78
CA LEU A 20 46.86 48.80 15.54
C LEU A 20 46.55 48.00 14.27
N ALA A 21 47.41 48.03 13.24
CA ALA A 21 47.25 47.21 12.03
C ALA A 21 47.71 45.75 12.23
N ALA A 22 48.60 45.47 13.18
CA ALA A 22 49.02 44.11 13.53
C ALA A 22 48.07 43.39 14.52
N ALA A 23 47.09 44.11 15.09
CA ALA A 23 46.08 43.54 15.99
C ALA A 23 44.79 43.08 15.28
N GLN A 24 44.75 43.10 13.94
CA GLN A 24 43.62 42.66 13.12
C GLN A 24 44.03 41.64 12.05
N LEU A 25 45.00 40.79 12.35
CA LEU A 25 44.97 39.47 11.74
C LEU A 25 43.72 38.77 12.31
N PRO A 26 42.79 38.26 11.48
CA PRO A 26 41.79 37.35 12.02
C PRO A 26 42.57 36.24 12.71
N ALA A 27 42.26 35.98 13.98
CA ALA A 27 42.72 34.77 14.65
C ALA A 27 42.52 33.62 13.66
N PRO A 28 43.47 32.67 13.52
CA PRO A 28 43.18 31.49 12.73
C PRO A 28 41.85 30.99 13.26
N ARG A 29 40.82 30.89 12.38
CA ARG A 29 39.55 30.26 12.75
C ARG A 29 39.99 28.97 13.42
N GLY A 30 39.85 28.91 14.75
CA GLY A 30 40.16 27.70 15.49
C GLY A 30 39.47 26.62 14.72
N SER A 31 40.21 25.57 14.33
CA SER A 31 39.68 24.46 13.58
C SER A 31 38.43 24.00 14.31
N GLN A 32 37.26 24.46 13.87
CA GLN A 32 36.00 23.94 14.35
C GLN A 32 36.11 22.49 13.93
N VAL A 33 36.22 21.61 14.91
CA VAL A 33 36.07 20.18 14.67
C VAL A 33 34.71 20.07 14.01
N GLU A 34 34.72 19.96 12.69
CA GLU A 34 33.50 19.93 11.89
C GLU A 34 32.74 18.72 12.39
N ASN A 35 31.52 18.96 12.88
CA ASN A 35 30.71 17.92 13.46
C ASN A 35 30.58 16.80 12.40
N PRO A 36 31.02 15.57 12.67
CA PRO A 36 31.03 14.49 11.68
C PRO A 36 29.64 14.21 11.12
N ASP A 37 28.59 14.46 11.91
CA ASP A 37 27.21 14.33 11.49
C ASP A 37 26.82 15.47 10.52
N ASP A 38 27.30 16.72 10.70
CA ASP A 38 27.00 17.84 9.80
C ASP A 38 27.57 17.60 8.39
N ALA A 39 28.82 17.16 8.30
CA ALA A 39 29.44 16.84 7.02
C ALA A 39 28.73 15.66 6.31
N SER A 40 28.27 14.66 7.07
CA SER A 40 27.51 13.53 6.53
C SER A 40 26.13 13.97 6.06
N LEU A 41 25.41 14.72 6.88
CA LEU A 41 24.05 15.20 6.63
C LEU A 41 23.99 16.16 5.44
N ARG A 42 24.91 17.12 5.34
CA ARG A 42 25.01 18.00 4.15
C ARG A 42 25.16 17.23 2.87
N LYS A 43 26.00 16.19 2.88
CA LYS A 43 26.26 15.35 1.70
C LYS A 43 25.10 14.44 1.34
N VAL A 44 24.37 13.95 2.34
CA VAL A 44 23.11 13.22 2.14
C VAL A 44 22.08 14.13 1.46
N PHE A 45 21.86 15.34 1.97
CA PHE A 45 20.89 16.28 1.42
C PHE A 45 21.29 16.81 0.02
N GLU A 46 22.57 17.06 -0.21
CA GLU A 46 23.13 17.39 -1.53
C GLU A 46 22.82 16.28 -2.54
N GLN A 47 23.00 15.01 -2.17
CA GLN A 47 22.72 13.87 -3.04
C GLN A 47 21.22 13.66 -3.30
N TRP A 48 20.37 14.01 -2.35
CA TRP A 48 18.92 14.04 -2.54
C TRP A 48 18.41 15.28 -3.29
N ASN A 49 19.29 16.24 -3.58
CA ASN A 49 18.91 17.55 -4.12
C ASN A 49 17.84 18.23 -3.26
N LEU A 50 17.99 18.15 -1.94
CA LEU A 50 17.14 18.79 -0.94
C LEU A 50 17.94 19.89 -0.23
N THR A 51 17.24 20.94 0.20
CA THR A 51 17.85 21.99 1.01
C THR A 51 17.86 21.54 2.47
N LEU A 52 19.04 21.47 3.06
CA LEU A 52 19.16 21.23 4.50
C LEU A 52 18.63 22.46 5.26
N PRO A 53 17.79 22.30 6.30
CA PRO A 53 17.34 23.42 7.12
C PRO A 53 18.53 24.21 7.69
N GLU A 54 18.41 25.54 7.78
CA GLU A 54 19.50 26.41 8.30
C GLU A 54 19.95 26.03 9.72
N ASN A 55 19.02 25.52 10.54
CA ASN A 55 19.29 24.91 11.84
C ASN A 55 18.70 23.49 11.89
N PRO A 56 19.46 22.46 11.49
CA PRO A 56 18.97 21.09 11.44
C PRO A 56 18.73 20.48 12.83
N CYS A 57 19.20 21.11 13.90
CA CYS A 57 19.01 20.67 15.29
C CYS A 57 18.03 21.57 16.07
N GLY A 58 17.17 22.34 15.38
CA GLY A 58 16.09 23.09 16.00
C GLY A 58 15.01 22.19 16.61
N ASN A 59 13.94 22.78 17.16
CA ASN A 59 12.74 22.02 17.60
C ASN A 59 11.69 21.99 16.48
N PRO A 60 11.69 21.00 15.58
CA PRO A 60 10.57 20.75 14.68
C PRO A 60 9.40 20.07 15.40
N VAL A 61 8.18 20.32 14.90
CA VAL A 61 6.96 19.62 15.30
C VAL A 61 6.88 18.33 14.49
N PHE A 62 6.73 17.18 15.16
CA PHE A 62 6.53 15.90 14.50
C PHE A 62 5.06 15.70 14.13
N GLU A 63 4.81 15.46 12.85
CA GLU A 63 3.51 15.06 12.32
C GLU A 63 3.62 13.64 11.75
N PRO A 64 2.93 12.64 12.35
CA PRO A 64 2.87 11.30 11.77
C PRO A 64 2.04 11.31 10.48
N PHE A 65 2.57 10.70 9.41
CA PHE A 65 1.94 10.60 8.08
C PHE A 65 1.54 11.95 7.47
N PRO A 66 2.49 12.86 7.21
CA PRO A 66 2.17 14.15 6.66
C PRO A 66 1.52 13.98 5.28
N ALA A 67 0.43 14.71 5.03
CA ALA A 67 -0.25 14.71 3.74
C ALA A 67 0.65 15.21 2.60
N ASN A 68 1.69 15.98 2.96
CA ASN A 68 2.68 16.58 2.09
C ASN A 68 4.10 16.14 2.49
N ALA A 69 5.08 16.47 1.66
CA ALA A 69 6.48 16.20 1.97
C ALA A 69 6.95 16.91 3.25
N SER A 70 7.74 16.21 4.08
CA SER A 70 8.20 16.71 5.38
C SER A 70 9.64 16.30 5.67
N ILE A 71 10.37 17.18 6.35
CA ILE A 71 11.72 16.96 6.87
C ILE A 71 11.70 17.29 8.36
N ASP A 72 11.98 16.31 9.22
CA ASP A 72 12.17 16.48 10.67
C ASP A 72 13.54 15.91 11.06
N ILE A 73 14.37 16.74 11.69
CA ILE A 73 15.70 16.36 12.17
C ILE A 73 15.79 16.75 13.64
N ARG A 74 16.19 15.80 14.49
CA ARG A 74 16.45 16.05 15.92
C ARG A 74 17.83 15.59 16.30
N CYS A 75 18.42 16.34 17.22
CA CYS A 75 19.77 16.09 17.68
C CYS A 75 19.81 15.98 19.21
N ASN A 76 20.77 15.20 19.70
CA ASN A 76 21.19 15.25 21.09
C ASN A 76 22.44 16.13 21.20
N CYS A 77 22.30 17.26 21.89
CA CYS A 77 23.37 18.23 22.12
C CYS A 77 23.86 18.24 23.58
N SER A 78 23.55 17.23 24.38
CA SER A 78 23.76 17.26 25.84
C SER A 78 25.24 17.39 26.26
N ASP A 79 26.17 17.01 25.39
CA ASP A 79 27.62 17.01 25.65
C ASP A 79 28.34 18.25 25.08
N LEU A 80 27.81 19.47 25.29
CA LEU A 80 28.44 20.73 24.81
C LEU A 80 29.86 20.97 25.38
N ASN A 81 30.28 20.20 26.39
CA ASN A 81 31.60 20.28 27.02
C ASN A 81 32.61 19.24 26.48
N ALA A 82 32.18 18.31 25.63
CA ALA A 82 33.08 17.38 24.94
C ALA A 82 33.43 17.94 23.56
N SER A 83 34.57 17.55 23.02
CA SER A 83 35.00 17.81 21.63
C SER A 83 34.10 17.18 20.55
N VAL A 84 32.89 16.76 20.91
CA VAL A 84 31.90 16.05 20.11
C VAL A 84 30.66 16.96 20.04
N GLY A 85 30.41 17.58 18.90
CA GLY A 85 29.23 18.42 18.68
C GLY A 85 27.90 17.65 18.77
N CYS A 86 26.78 18.35 18.56
CA CYS A 86 25.43 17.77 18.53
C CYS A 86 25.33 16.54 17.63
N ARG A 87 24.81 15.41 18.12
CA ARG A 87 24.64 14.19 17.31
C ARG A 87 23.22 14.05 16.79
N VAL A 88 23.04 13.70 15.52
CA VAL A 88 21.71 13.48 14.93
C VAL A 88 21.14 12.18 15.47
N THR A 89 19.96 12.25 16.08
CA THR A 89 19.28 11.08 16.68
C THR A 89 18.00 10.72 15.95
N HIS A 90 17.36 11.68 15.27
CA HIS A 90 16.16 11.44 14.49
C HIS A 90 16.32 12.07 13.11
N LEU A 91 16.01 11.31 12.07
CA LEU A 91 15.96 11.79 10.69
C LEU A 91 14.68 11.27 10.03
N ASN A 92 13.76 12.18 9.73
CA ASN A 92 12.60 11.95 8.90
C ASN A 92 12.74 12.75 7.61
N VAL A 93 12.67 12.08 6.47
CA VAL A 93 12.52 12.71 5.15
C VAL A 93 11.48 11.91 4.39
N THR A 94 10.27 12.43 4.24
CA THR A 94 9.12 11.71 3.67
C THR A 94 8.39 12.54 2.61
N GLY A 95 7.76 11.89 1.64
CA GLY A 95 6.92 12.54 0.62
C GLY A 95 7.66 13.18 -0.54
N TYR A 96 8.97 12.93 -0.71
CA TYR A 96 9.79 13.49 -1.77
C TYR A 96 10.05 12.47 -2.89
N ARG A 97 9.45 12.67 -4.06
CA ARG A 97 9.61 11.78 -5.23
C ARG A 97 11.03 11.75 -5.81
N ASN A 98 11.81 12.81 -5.62
CA ASN A 98 13.21 12.90 -6.07
C ASN A 98 14.20 12.13 -5.16
N VAL A 99 13.78 11.79 -3.94
CA VAL A 99 14.56 10.93 -3.03
C VAL A 99 14.41 9.49 -3.52
N THR A 100 15.40 9.01 -4.28
CA THR A 100 15.32 7.75 -5.06
C THR A 100 16.31 6.66 -4.64
N PHE A 101 17.24 6.98 -3.74
CA PHE A 101 18.21 6.03 -3.17
C PHE A 101 18.62 6.48 -1.76
N ILE A 102 19.25 5.57 -1.00
CA ILE A 102 19.79 5.85 0.34
C ILE A 102 21.31 6.08 0.21
N PRO A 103 21.82 7.30 0.44
CA PRO A 103 23.25 7.61 0.48
C PRO A 103 24.03 6.78 1.49
N GLU A 104 25.18 6.23 1.09
CA GLU A 104 26.07 5.49 2.01
C GLU A 104 26.51 6.32 3.23
N ARG A 105 26.64 7.64 3.07
CA ARG A 105 26.99 8.56 4.17
C ARG A 105 25.91 8.66 5.24
N LEU A 106 24.67 8.26 4.96
CA LEU A 106 23.60 8.23 5.98
C LEU A 106 23.96 7.25 7.11
N PHE A 107 24.64 6.14 6.78
CA PHE A 107 25.04 5.13 7.75
C PHE A 107 26.20 5.58 8.67
N ASN A 108 26.77 6.77 8.45
CA ASN A 108 27.74 7.38 9.35
C ASN A 108 27.08 8.10 10.54
N LEU A 109 25.76 8.31 10.49
CA LEU A 109 24.98 8.91 11.58
C LEU A 109 24.71 7.86 12.68
N THR A 110 25.76 7.33 13.30
CA THR A 110 25.71 6.16 14.20
C THR A 110 24.90 6.36 15.48
N GLU A 111 24.52 7.60 15.78
CA GLU A 111 23.70 7.98 16.93
C GLU A 111 22.19 8.00 16.63
N LEU A 112 21.80 7.63 15.40
CA LEU A 112 20.40 7.54 15.01
C LEU A 112 19.64 6.52 15.88
N VAL A 113 18.54 7.03 16.46
CA VAL A 113 17.51 6.29 17.19
C VAL A 113 16.27 6.12 16.31
N SER A 114 15.98 7.09 15.44
CA SER A 114 14.84 7.05 14.52
C SER A 114 15.24 7.41 13.11
N LEU A 115 14.90 6.54 12.16
CA LEU A 115 15.07 6.77 10.73
C LEU A 115 13.75 6.48 10.01
N ASP A 116 13.14 7.54 9.45
CA ASP A 116 11.94 7.45 8.62
C ASP A 116 12.24 8.02 7.23
N LEU A 117 12.24 7.14 6.23
CA LEU A 117 12.35 7.50 4.82
C LEU A 117 11.13 6.99 4.03
N SER A 118 9.98 6.88 4.69
CA SER A 118 8.74 6.39 4.08
C SER A 118 8.19 7.34 3.01
N ASN A 119 7.31 6.84 2.14
CA ASN A 119 6.59 7.63 1.12
C ASN A 119 7.51 8.41 0.15
N ASN A 120 8.64 7.83 -0.25
CA ASN A 120 9.55 8.42 -1.23
C ASN A 120 9.61 7.57 -2.51
N GLY A 121 10.56 7.87 -3.39
CA GLY A 121 10.87 7.07 -4.58
C GLY A 121 12.02 6.08 -4.38
N LEU A 122 12.37 5.70 -3.14
CA LEU A 122 13.57 4.92 -2.88
C LEU A 122 13.55 3.58 -3.61
N SER A 123 14.63 3.25 -4.30
CA SER A 123 14.78 2.03 -5.10
C SER A 123 16.14 1.37 -4.85
N GLY A 124 16.32 0.16 -5.38
CA GLY A 124 17.51 -0.66 -5.11
C GLY A 124 17.42 -1.41 -3.78
N SER A 125 18.51 -2.10 -3.43
CA SER A 125 18.58 -2.93 -2.22
C SER A 125 18.94 -2.12 -0.98
N ILE A 126 18.46 -2.58 0.17
CA ILE A 126 18.90 -2.06 1.47
C ILE A 126 20.39 -2.41 1.65
N SER A 127 21.24 -1.39 1.87
CA SER A 127 22.67 -1.58 2.09
C SER A 127 22.94 -2.31 3.42
N PRO A 128 23.89 -3.27 3.47
CA PRO A 128 24.26 -3.95 4.71
C PRO A 128 24.86 -2.99 5.75
N ASN A 129 25.29 -1.79 5.34
CA ASN A 129 25.77 -0.73 6.23
C ASN A 129 24.71 -0.19 7.18
N ILE A 130 23.43 -0.52 7.01
CA ILE A 130 22.38 -0.28 8.02
C ILE A 130 22.78 -0.83 9.39
N ALA A 131 23.58 -1.91 9.41
CA ALA A 131 24.08 -2.55 10.62
C ALA A 131 25.02 -1.66 11.46
N ASN A 132 25.46 -0.50 10.95
CA ASN A 132 26.19 0.51 11.71
C ASN A 132 25.28 1.32 12.65
N LEU A 133 23.98 1.38 12.36
CA LEU A 133 23.00 2.18 13.12
C LEU A 133 22.43 1.38 14.31
N THR A 134 23.30 0.86 15.16
CA THR A 134 22.95 -0.10 16.23
C THR A 134 22.03 0.48 17.32
N LYS A 135 21.87 1.80 17.38
CA LYS A 135 20.98 2.52 18.30
C LYS A 135 19.55 2.68 17.78
N LEU A 136 19.25 2.25 16.54
CA LEU A 136 17.92 2.40 15.97
C LEU A 136 16.85 1.67 16.79
N GLU A 137 15.82 2.41 17.13
CA GLU A 137 14.56 1.95 17.72
C GLU A 137 13.42 2.02 16.70
N LEU A 138 13.45 2.99 15.78
CA LEU A 138 12.45 3.15 14.73
C LEU A 138 13.13 3.12 13.35
N TRP A 139 12.67 2.20 12.51
CA TRP A 139 13.14 2.09 11.13
C TRP A 139 11.96 1.94 10.16
N HIS A 140 11.61 3.04 9.48
CA HIS A 140 10.48 3.11 8.56
C HIS A 140 10.97 3.37 7.14
N LEU A 141 10.64 2.45 6.24
CA LEU A 141 10.96 2.49 4.81
C LEU A 141 9.74 2.19 3.93
N ASN A 142 8.53 2.14 4.51
CA ASN A 142 7.31 1.77 3.81
C ASN A 142 6.95 2.73 2.65
N ASN A 143 6.13 2.26 1.72
CA ASN A 143 5.66 3.02 0.56
C ASN A 143 6.82 3.57 -0.30
N ASN A 144 7.73 2.68 -0.68
CA ASN A 144 8.86 2.96 -1.55
C ASN A 144 8.91 1.91 -2.70
N GLN A 145 10.05 1.79 -3.37
CA GLN A 145 10.30 0.85 -4.47
C GLN A 145 11.55 -0.02 -4.19
N LEU A 146 11.95 -0.15 -2.92
CA LEU A 146 13.11 -0.94 -2.51
C LEU A 146 12.93 -2.40 -2.92
N ASN A 147 14.02 -3.07 -3.29
CA ASN A 147 14.00 -4.44 -3.83
C ASN A 147 15.13 -5.29 -3.26
N GLY A 148 15.22 -6.55 -3.69
CA GLY A 148 16.13 -7.54 -3.12
C GLY A 148 15.74 -7.92 -1.70
N ASN A 149 16.63 -8.65 -1.02
CA ASN A 149 16.41 -9.16 0.33
C ASN A 149 16.71 -8.11 1.42
N ILE A 150 16.11 -8.31 2.59
CA ILE A 150 16.55 -7.62 3.82
C ILE A 150 17.92 -8.20 4.22
N PRO A 151 18.99 -7.40 4.35
CA PRO A 151 20.34 -7.90 4.58
C PRO A 151 20.47 -8.54 5.98
N ASN A 152 21.18 -9.67 6.07
CA ASN A 152 21.39 -10.40 7.33
C ASN A 152 22.12 -9.58 8.39
N GLU A 153 22.92 -8.60 7.97
CA GLU A 153 23.62 -7.64 8.81
C GLU A 153 22.64 -6.79 9.62
N SER A 154 21.39 -6.61 9.15
CA SER A 154 20.31 -5.95 9.90
C SER A 154 20.03 -6.62 11.24
N SER A 155 20.46 -7.88 11.42
CA SER A 155 20.45 -8.54 12.72
C SER A 155 21.25 -7.78 13.80
N ARG A 156 22.08 -6.78 13.50
CA ARG A 156 22.71 -5.97 14.56
C ARG A 156 21.78 -4.96 15.24
N LEU A 157 20.61 -4.69 14.66
CA LEU A 157 19.66 -3.67 15.13
C LEU A 157 18.78 -4.16 16.30
N ARG A 158 19.41 -4.61 17.38
CA ARG A 158 18.74 -5.25 18.53
C ARG A 158 17.83 -4.32 19.34
N ASN A 159 17.96 -3.00 19.15
CA ASN A 159 17.16 -1.99 19.85
C ASN A 159 15.84 -1.67 19.15
N LEU A 160 15.57 -2.25 17.97
CA LEU A 160 14.34 -1.96 17.22
C LEU A 160 13.07 -2.22 18.03
N GLN A 161 12.21 -1.21 18.05
CA GLN A 161 10.87 -1.20 18.62
C GLN A 161 9.79 -1.08 17.53
N SER A 162 10.09 -0.43 16.41
CA SER A 162 9.16 -0.28 15.29
C SER A 162 9.85 -0.49 13.95
N LEU A 163 9.32 -1.40 13.13
CA LEU A 163 9.83 -1.74 11.80
C LEU A 163 8.69 -1.76 10.78
N TRP A 164 8.68 -0.78 9.88
CA TRP A 164 7.70 -0.65 8.81
C TRP A 164 8.38 -0.71 7.44
N MET A 165 8.09 -1.75 6.67
CA MET A 165 8.66 -1.93 5.32
C MET A 165 7.60 -2.22 4.26
N PHE A 166 6.31 -2.20 4.61
CA PHE A 166 5.21 -2.51 3.71
C PHE A 166 5.19 -1.65 2.44
N ASP A 167 4.54 -2.14 1.38
CA ASP A 167 4.46 -1.48 0.07
C ASP A 167 5.85 -1.16 -0.52
N ASN A 168 6.68 -2.21 -0.64
CA ASN A 168 7.97 -2.22 -1.32
C ASN A 168 8.07 -3.43 -2.25
N ASN A 169 9.12 -3.50 -3.07
CA ASN A 169 9.43 -4.65 -3.94
C ASN A 169 10.43 -5.64 -3.30
N ILE A 170 10.61 -5.59 -1.98
CA ILE A 170 11.52 -6.48 -1.23
C ILE A 170 11.05 -7.93 -1.40
N ASP A 171 11.98 -8.81 -1.72
CA ASP A 171 11.72 -10.22 -2.05
C ASP A 171 12.56 -11.19 -1.21
N GLY A 172 12.44 -12.48 -1.54
CA GLY A 172 13.06 -13.56 -0.78
C GLY A 172 12.28 -13.97 0.47
N PRO A 173 12.83 -14.85 1.32
CA PRO A 173 12.13 -15.36 2.48
C PRO A 173 11.95 -14.29 3.57
N VAL A 174 10.90 -14.43 4.38
CA VAL A 174 10.75 -13.65 5.63
C VAL A 174 11.96 -13.94 6.53
N PRO A 175 12.80 -12.95 6.88
CA PRO A 175 14.06 -13.23 7.57
C PRO A 175 13.88 -13.71 9.01
N GLU A 176 14.45 -14.87 9.31
CA GLU A 176 14.37 -15.46 10.66
C GLU A 176 15.03 -14.58 11.73
N PHE A 177 16.05 -13.79 11.37
CA PHE A 177 16.75 -12.93 12.33
C PHE A 177 15.87 -11.83 12.94
N ILE A 178 14.70 -11.53 12.35
CA ILE A 178 13.73 -10.59 12.92
C ILE A 178 13.30 -11.06 14.32
N ALA A 179 13.25 -12.38 14.55
CA ALA A 179 12.95 -12.97 15.86
C ALA A 179 13.92 -12.55 16.99
N ASN A 180 15.08 -12.00 16.64
CA ASN A 180 16.07 -11.53 17.62
C ASN A 180 15.87 -10.05 18.00
N PHE A 181 14.88 -9.34 17.42
CA PHE A 181 14.51 -7.99 17.82
C PHE A 181 13.53 -8.05 18.99
N THR A 182 13.97 -8.49 20.16
CA THR A 182 13.10 -8.76 21.30
C THR A 182 12.42 -7.50 21.89
N ASN A 183 12.89 -6.30 21.53
CA ASN A 183 12.26 -5.03 21.90
C ASN A 183 11.14 -4.60 20.94
N LEU A 184 10.91 -5.35 19.85
CA LEU A 184 9.99 -4.99 18.79
C LEU A 184 8.54 -5.00 19.30
N LYS A 185 7.85 -3.87 19.10
CA LYS A 185 6.45 -3.64 19.47
C LYS A 185 5.54 -3.55 18.25
N ASP A 186 6.04 -3.06 17.12
CA ASP A 186 5.26 -2.86 15.89
C ASP A 186 6.05 -3.37 14.68
N LEU A 187 5.55 -4.43 14.05
CA LEU A 187 6.12 -5.03 12.85
C LEU A 187 5.09 -5.03 11.71
N ARG A 188 5.41 -4.33 10.62
CA ARG A 188 4.56 -4.22 9.43
C ARG A 188 5.33 -4.52 8.16
N ILE A 189 5.09 -5.72 7.63
CA ILE A 189 5.79 -6.29 6.47
C ILE A 189 4.80 -7.01 5.53
N TYR A 190 3.84 -6.25 4.99
CA TYR A 190 2.84 -6.72 4.03
C TYR A 190 2.96 -5.98 2.69
N GLY A 191 2.29 -6.46 1.63
CA GLY A 191 2.33 -5.79 0.33
C GLY A 191 3.73 -5.73 -0.27
N MET A 192 4.53 -6.78 -0.04
CA MET A 192 5.87 -6.96 -0.59
C MET A 192 5.92 -8.22 -1.47
N LYS A 193 7.11 -8.63 -1.91
CA LYS A 193 7.33 -9.87 -2.65
C LYS A 193 7.97 -10.96 -1.78
N LEU A 194 7.78 -10.85 -0.46
CA LEU A 194 8.29 -11.82 0.49
C LEU A 194 7.65 -13.19 0.28
N GLN A 195 8.41 -14.24 0.56
CA GLN A 195 7.99 -15.62 0.45
C GLN A 195 7.88 -16.22 1.85
N GLY A 196 6.83 -17.02 2.05
CA GLY A 196 6.63 -17.81 3.25
C GLY A 196 7.61 -18.98 3.37
N PRO A 197 7.57 -19.70 4.51
CA PRO A 197 6.64 -19.49 5.62
C PRO A 197 7.04 -18.34 6.56
N ILE A 198 6.11 -17.91 7.42
CA ILE A 198 6.43 -17.02 8.55
C ILE A 198 7.29 -17.81 9.55
N PRO A 199 8.48 -17.33 9.97
CA PRO A 199 9.35 -18.10 10.85
C PRO A 199 8.71 -18.36 12.22
N ASN A 200 8.64 -19.62 12.65
CA ASN A 200 8.08 -19.99 13.96
C ASN A 200 8.80 -19.31 15.14
N LYS A 201 10.07 -18.93 14.97
CA LYS A 201 10.83 -18.15 15.96
C LYS A 201 10.23 -16.77 16.26
N PHE A 202 9.29 -16.27 15.46
CA PHE A 202 8.56 -15.03 15.77
C PHE A 202 7.80 -15.14 17.11
N SER A 203 7.54 -16.35 17.62
CA SER A 203 7.10 -16.57 19.00
C SER A 203 8.00 -15.94 20.08
N ASN A 204 9.26 -15.60 19.77
CA ASN A 204 10.17 -14.91 20.69
C ASN A 204 9.86 -13.40 20.82
N LEU A 205 9.04 -12.84 19.93
CA LEU A 205 8.72 -11.42 19.88
C LEU A 205 7.56 -11.08 20.85
N THR A 206 7.73 -11.40 22.12
CA THR A 206 6.68 -11.31 23.15
C THR A 206 6.26 -9.87 23.49
N ASN A 207 7.05 -8.88 23.09
CA ASN A 207 6.74 -7.46 23.24
C ASN A 207 5.85 -6.89 22.12
N LEU A 208 5.53 -7.68 21.09
CA LEU A 208 4.70 -7.22 19.98
C LEU A 208 3.30 -6.80 20.44
N THR A 209 2.92 -5.62 19.98
CA THR A 209 1.56 -5.06 20.07
C THR A 209 0.86 -5.13 18.72
N HIS A 210 1.60 -4.89 17.64
CA HIS A 210 1.10 -4.92 16.26
C HIS A 210 1.97 -5.85 15.41
N LEU A 211 1.33 -6.87 14.84
CA LEU A 211 1.93 -7.73 13.83
C LEU A 211 1.04 -7.70 12.58
N MET A 212 1.53 -7.07 11.52
CA MET A 212 0.88 -7.08 10.22
C MET A 212 1.83 -7.66 9.18
N ILE A 213 1.53 -8.86 8.73
CA ILE A 213 2.24 -9.59 7.68
C ILE A 213 1.21 -10.15 6.73
N GLY A 214 1.48 -10.10 5.43
CA GLY A 214 0.48 -10.54 4.47
C GLY A 214 0.99 -10.55 3.05
N ASP A 215 0.18 -11.17 2.19
CA ASP A 215 0.41 -11.24 0.76
C ASP A 215 1.75 -11.94 0.43
N LEU A 216 2.04 -13.04 1.15
CA LEU A 216 3.26 -13.82 1.01
C LEU A 216 3.16 -14.79 -0.18
N GLY A 217 4.25 -14.88 -0.96
CA GLY A 217 4.42 -15.90 -2.00
C GLY A 217 5.01 -17.22 -1.48
N GLY A 218 5.36 -18.12 -2.40
CA GLY A 218 6.00 -19.41 -2.10
C GLY A 218 5.02 -20.58 -1.90
N ASP A 219 5.54 -21.81 -1.91
CA ASP A 219 4.75 -23.04 -1.85
C ASP A 219 4.65 -23.64 -0.43
N ASP A 220 5.68 -23.47 0.41
CA ASP A 220 5.68 -23.90 1.81
C ASP A 220 5.05 -22.81 2.69
N ARG A 221 3.90 -23.13 3.29
CA ARG A 221 3.00 -22.16 3.94
C ARG A 221 2.56 -22.58 5.33
N SER A 222 3.30 -23.53 5.94
CA SER A 222 3.05 -23.94 7.32
C SER A 222 3.68 -22.94 8.30
N SER A 223 2.88 -22.30 9.15
CA SER A 223 3.36 -21.55 10.31
C SER A 223 2.67 -22.07 11.55
N ASN A 224 3.43 -22.38 12.59
CA ASN A 224 2.90 -22.80 13.87
C ASN A 224 3.46 -21.91 14.97
N PHE A 225 2.73 -20.82 15.25
CA PHE A 225 3.05 -19.97 16.38
C PHE A 225 2.72 -20.71 17.68
N THR A 226 3.59 -20.56 18.66
CA THR A 226 3.40 -21.12 20.01
C THR A 226 3.53 -20.03 21.08
N GLY A 227 3.09 -20.34 22.30
CA GLY A 227 3.27 -19.47 23.47
C GLY A 227 2.08 -18.57 23.81
N VAL A 228 2.35 -17.52 24.56
CA VAL A 228 1.40 -16.48 24.98
C VAL A 228 1.99 -15.13 24.61
N TRP A 229 1.24 -14.30 23.89
CA TRP A 229 1.69 -12.97 23.49
C TRP A 229 0.83 -11.94 24.20
N GLU A 230 1.25 -11.56 25.40
CA GLU A 230 0.45 -10.77 26.34
C GLU A 230 0.06 -9.39 25.81
N ASN A 231 0.95 -8.77 25.03
CA ASN A 231 0.79 -7.40 24.56
C ASN A 231 0.12 -7.27 23.19
N LEU A 232 -0.11 -8.38 22.48
CA LEU A 232 -0.58 -8.35 21.10
C LEU A 232 -2.04 -7.88 21.04
N SER A 233 -2.26 -6.75 20.38
CA SER A 233 -3.58 -6.14 20.17
C SER A 233 -4.05 -6.23 18.71
N VAL A 234 -3.13 -6.14 17.76
CA VAL A 234 -3.43 -6.19 16.31
C VAL A 234 -2.63 -7.31 15.65
N LEU A 235 -3.36 -8.26 15.06
CA LEU A 235 -2.79 -9.34 14.26
C LEU A 235 -3.45 -9.39 12.89
N SER A 236 -2.64 -9.23 11.84
CA SER A 236 -3.04 -9.51 10.46
C SER A 236 -2.05 -10.49 9.84
N MET A 237 -2.59 -11.58 9.31
CA MET A 237 -1.90 -12.64 8.55
C MET A 237 -2.70 -12.96 7.28
N ARG A 238 -3.18 -11.91 6.60
CA ARG A 238 -3.98 -12.04 5.38
C ARG A 238 -3.14 -12.58 4.24
N ASN A 239 -3.68 -13.53 3.48
CA ASN A 239 -3.04 -14.01 2.25
C ASN A 239 -1.58 -14.45 2.48
N CYS A 240 -1.36 -15.15 3.60
CA CYS A 240 -0.07 -15.76 3.94
C CYS A 240 0.01 -17.22 3.47
N GLY A 241 -1.07 -17.72 2.86
CA GLY A 241 -1.17 -19.09 2.39
C GLY A 241 -1.38 -20.12 3.51
N LEU A 242 -1.75 -19.69 4.72
CA LEU A 242 -1.87 -20.55 5.89
C LEU A 242 -2.85 -21.71 5.64
N THR A 243 -2.47 -22.92 6.04
CA THR A 243 -3.27 -24.13 5.80
C THR A 243 -3.53 -24.94 7.07
N GLY A 244 -4.56 -25.78 7.04
CA GLY A 244 -4.82 -26.75 8.10
C GLY A 244 -5.65 -26.17 9.25
N GLU A 245 -5.82 -26.96 10.30
CA GLU A 245 -6.66 -26.56 11.44
C GLU A 245 -6.09 -25.33 12.15
N PHE A 246 -6.90 -24.30 12.36
CA PHE A 246 -6.48 -23.11 13.08
C PHE A 246 -6.18 -23.44 14.55
N ARG A 247 -4.88 -23.37 14.89
CA ARG A 247 -4.36 -23.54 16.25
C ARG A 247 -3.51 -22.33 16.59
N SER A 248 -4.00 -21.53 17.51
CA SER A 248 -3.38 -20.25 17.86
C SER A 248 -2.76 -20.26 19.27
N PRO A 249 -1.65 -19.50 19.46
CA PRO A 249 -1.20 -19.01 20.77
C PRO A 249 -2.29 -18.30 21.56
N ILE A 250 -2.04 -18.00 22.83
CA ILE A 250 -2.98 -17.19 23.62
C ILE A 250 -2.67 -15.70 23.41
N TRP A 251 -3.67 -14.94 22.96
CA TRP A 251 -3.63 -13.48 22.73
C TRP A 251 -4.69 -12.77 23.60
N PRO A 252 -4.40 -12.51 24.89
CA PRO A 252 -5.42 -12.04 25.83
C PRO A 252 -5.97 -10.64 25.51
N ASN A 253 -5.17 -9.78 24.87
CA ASN A 253 -5.48 -8.38 24.60
C ASN A 253 -5.82 -8.09 23.13
N LEU A 254 -6.11 -9.12 22.34
CA LEU A 254 -6.36 -8.99 20.91
C LEU A 254 -7.66 -8.24 20.62
N THR A 255 -7.57 -7.13 19.90
CA THR A 255 -8.73 -6.32 19.48
C THR A 255 -9.02 -6.44 17.99
N TYR A 256 -8.01 -6.77 17.19
CA TYR A 256 -8.11 -6.90 15.74
C TYR A 256 -7.45 -8.19 15.26
N LEU A 257 -8.22 -9.02 14.54
CA LEU A 257 -7.72 -10.25 13.92
C LEU A 257 -8.14 -10.30 12.44
N ASP A 258 -7.15 -10.35 11.54
CA ASP A 258 -7.37 -10.55 10.10
C ASP A 258 -6.62 -11.79 9.60
N LEU A 259 -7.39 -12.80 9.22
CA LEU A 259 -6.96 -14.10 8.69
C LEU A 259 -7.46 -14.33 7.27
N ARG A 260 -7.93 -13.28 6.58
CA ARG A 260 -8.59 -13.43 5.28
C ARG A 260 -7.69 -14.06 4.22
N SER A 261 -8.34 -14.69 3.25
CA SER A 261 -7.70 -15.24 2.04
C SER A 261 -6.59 -16.24 2.36
N ASN A 262 -6.90 -17.18 3.25
CA ASN A 262 -6.02 -18.30 3.58
C ASN A 262 -6.76 -19.62 3.29
N ASN A 263 -6.17 -20.75 3.65
CA ASN A 263 -6.78 -22.07 3.55
C ASN A 263 -6.88 -22.74 4.93
N LEU A 264 -7.18 -21.94 5.96
CA LEU A 264 -7.37 -22.40 7.32
C LEU A 264 -8.67 -23.19 7.43
N SER A 265 -8.68 -24.21 8.27
CA SER A 265 -9.83 -25.08 8.51
C SER A 265 -10.06 -25.33 10.00
N GLY A 266 -11.03 -26.19 10.30
CA GLY A 266 -11.41 -26.51 11.68
C GLY A 266 -12.60 -25.69 12.19
N PRO A 267 -13.04 -25.95 13.43
CA PRO A 267 -14.21 -25.29 14.00
C PRO A 267 -13.98 -23.79 14.21
N ILE A 268 -14.89 -22.95 13.71
CA ILE A 268 -14.82 -21.49 13.86
C ILE A 268 -14.84 -21.02 15.32
N GLU A 269 -15.39 -21.84 16.22
CA GLU A 269 -15.39 -21.60 17.67
C GLU A 269 -13.98 -21.32 18.22
N GLN A 270 -12.93 -21.94 17.65
CA GLN A 270 -11.56 -21.70 18.08
C GLN A 270 -11.12 -20.25 17.88
N VAL A 271 -11.63 -19.59 16.84
CA VAL A 271 -11.35 -18.18 16.54
C VAL A 271 -12.05 -17.26 17.55
N PHE A 272 -13.23 -17.66 18.05
CA PHE A 272 -13.99 -16.93 19.06
C PHE A 272 -13.45 -17.06 20.49
N ARG A 273 -12.37 -17.81 20.73
CA ARG A 273 -11.71 -17.89 22.05
C ARG A 273 -11.27 -16.52 22.59
N TYR A 274 -11.00 -15.55 21.71
CA TYR A 274 -10.56 -14.18 22.04
C TYR A 274 -11.71 -13.17 22.17
N SER A 275 -12.95 -13.65 22.19
CA SER A 275 -14.18 -12.85 22.17
C SER A 275 -14.36 -11.82 23.30
N ARG A 276 -13.54 -11.82 24.35
CA ARG A 276 -13.65 -10.84 25.45
C ARG A 276 -13.13 -9.46 25.07
N THR A 277 -12.13 -9.40 24.20
CA THR A 277 -11.40 -8.17 23.83
C THR A 277 -11.52 -7.86 22.33
N LEU A 278 -11.83 -8.87 21.52
CA LEU A 278 -11.89 -8.76 20.07
C LEU A 278 -13.02 -7.82 19.62
N GLN A 279 -12.68 -6.85 18.77
CA GLN A 279 -13.59 -5.87 18.18
C GLN A 279 -13.80 -6.13 16.69
N TYR A 280 -12.75 -6.54 15.97
CA TYR A 280 -12.81 -6.84 14.55
C TYR A 280 -12.26 -8.23 14.30
N LEU A 281 -13.09 -9.09 13.69
CA LEU A 281 -12.70 -10.42 13.27
C LEU A 281 -12.95 -10.60 11.77
N TYR A 282 -11.88 -10.72 11.00
CA TYR A 282 -11.93 -11.02 9.57
C TYR A 282 -11.37 -12.41 9.31
N ALA A 283 -12.26 -13.37 9.07
CA ALA A 283 -11.97 -14.78 8.81
C ALA A 283 -12.51 -15.23 7.44
N GLY A 284 -12.84 -14.27 6.56
CA GLY A 284 -13.35 -14.56 5.22
C GLY A 284 -12.35 -15.33 4.35
N GLU A 285 -12.85 -15.96 3.28
CA GLU A 285 -12.06 -16.69 2.28
C GLU A 285 -11.13 -17.73 2.92
N ASN A 286 -11.74 -18.69 3.61
CA ASN A 286 -11.10 -19.80 4.32
C ASN A 286 -11.99 -21.05 4.24
N ASN A 287 -11.64 -22.11 4.99
CA ASN A 287 -12.38 -23.37 5.03
C ASN A 287 -12.83 -23.73 6.47
N PHE A 288 -13.18 -22.72 7.28
CA PHE A 288 -13.70 -22.93 8.63
C PHE A 288 -15.07 -23.64 8.60
N SER A 289 -15.32 -24.46 9.62
CA SER A 289 -16.52 -25.28 9.75
C SER A 289 -17.26 -25.07 11.07
N GLY A 290 -18.46 -25.64 11.17
CA GLY A 290 -19.31 -25.53 12.35
C GLY A 290 -20.23 -24.31 12.30
N SER A 291 -20.76 -23.92 13.46
CA SER A 291 -21.69 -22.80 13.60
C SER A 291 -21.08 -21.64 14.36
N LEU A 292 -21.58 -20.43 14.08
CA LEU A 292 -21.30 -19.25 14.90
C LEU A 292 -21.79 -19.48 16.36
N PRO A 293 -21.18 -18.82 17.36
CA PRO A 293 -21.61 -18.94 18.74
C PRO A 293 -23.07 -18.50 18.91
N PRO A 294 -23.86 -19.06 19.85
CA PRO A 294 -25.29 -18.74 19.98
C PRO A 294 -25.56 -17.27 20.39
N GLN A 295 -24.59 -16.61 21.00
CA GLN A 295 -24.62 -15.18 21.34
C GLN A 295 -23.38 -14.52 20.77
N MET A 296 -23.55 -13.37 20.13
CA MET A 296 -22.38 -12.60 19.69
C MET A 296 -21.63 -12.02 20.89
N PRO A 297 -20.28 -12.02 20.85
CA PRO A 297 -19.52 -11.32 21.86
C PRO A 297 -19.86 -9.83 21.90
N PRO A 298 -20.09 -9.23 23.08
CA PRO A 298 -20.53 -7.85 23.18
C PRO A 298 -19.47 -6.83 22.74
N SER A 299 -18.18 -7.20 22.75
CA SER A 299 -17.10 -6.34 22.27
C SER A 299 -16.98 -6.32 20.74
N LEU A 300 -17.58 -7.28 20.04
CA LEU A 300 -17.36 -7.50 18.61
C LEU A 300 -18.21 -6.52 17.80
N LEU A 301 -17.53 -5.59 17.14
CA LEU A 301 -18.10 -4.58 16.26
C LEU A 301 -18.30 -5.14 14.85
N ALA A 302 -17.37 -5.95 14.36
CA ALA A 302 -17.40 -6.49 13.01
C ALA A 302 -16.95 -7.96 12.94
N LEU A 303 -17.67 -8.75 12.16
CA LEU A 303 -17.38 -10.13 11.83
C LEU A 303 -17.50 -10.35 10.33
N ASP A 304 -16.41 -10.72 9.69
CA ASP A 304 -16.41 -11.24 8.33
C ASP A 304 -16.07 -12.72 8.34
N VAL A 305 -17.00 -13.54 7.85
CA VAL A 305 -16.82 -14.99 7.63
C VAL A 305 -17.18 -15.36 6.20
N THR A 306 -17.15 -14.39 5.28
CA THR A 306 -17.46 -14.61 3.88
C THR A 306 -16.67 -15.79 3.30
N TYR A 307 -17.23 -16.52 2.35
CA TYR A 307 -16.53 -17.60 1.66
C TYR A 307 -15.86 -18.63 2.58
N ASN A 308 -16.61 -19.08 3.59
CA ASN A 308 -16.31 -20.29 4.35
C ASN A 308 -17.43 -21.32 4.10
N PRO A 309 -17.29 -22.18 3.08
CA PRO A 309 -18.40 -23.03 2.60
C PRO A 309 -18.85 -24.09 3.61
N LEU A 310 -18.00 -24.42 4.60
CA LEU A 310 -18.30 -25.41 5.63
C LEU A 310 -19.00 -24.82 6.88
N LEU A 311 -19.12 -23.48 6.97
CA LEU A 311 -19.90 -22.84 8.02
C LEU A 311 -21.40 -23.03 7.80
N ASN A 312 -22.12 -23.29 8.88
CA ASN A 312 -23.55 -23.58 8.88
C ASN A 312 -24.23 -23.06 10.16
N GLY A 313 -25.52 -23.37 10.34
CA GLY A 313 -26.30 -22.94 11.50
C GLY A 313 -26.97 -21.59 11.29
N GLY A 314 -27.44 -20.97 12.37
CA GLY A 314 -28.17 -19.69 12.32
C GLY A 314 -27.32 -18.49 12.72
N LEU A 315 -27.81 -17.28 12.42
CA LEU A 315 -27.23 -16.06 12.99
C LEU A 315 -27.40 -16.02 14.51
N PRO A 316 -26.39 -15.56 15.28
CA PRO A 316 -26.48 -15.51 16.74
C PRO A 316 -27.54 -14.53 17.25
N LYS A 317 -28.01 -14.73 18.49
CA LYS A 317 -28.87 -13.75 19.19
C LYS A 317 -28.07 -12.45 19.46
N ASN A 318 -28.78 -11.32 19.50
CA ASN A 318 -28.21 -9.97 19.68
C ASN A 318 -27.19 -9.55 18.61
N SER A 319 -27.22 -10.18 17.43
CA SER A 319 -26.36 -9.86 16.29
C SER A 319 -26.64 -8.48 15.67
N SER A 320 -27.72 -7.80 16.02
CA SER A 320 -28.09 -6.49 15.46
C SER A 320 -27.03 -5.41 15.68
N ASN A 321 -26.24 -5.52 16.74
CA ASN A 321 -25.20 -4.54 17.09
C ASN A 321 -23.86 -4.82 16.41
N THR A 322 -23.68 -6.03 15.86
CA THR A 322 -22.45 -6.43 15.17
C THR A 322 -22.66 -6.35 13.66
N MET A 323 -21.69 -5.78 12.95
CA MET A 323 -21.65 -5.82 11.48
C MET A 323 -21.17 -7.20 11.05
N ILE A 324 -22.06 -8.02 10.48
CA ILE A 324 -21.74 -9.40 10.09
C ILE A 324 -21.83 -9.54 8.57
N ASN A 325 -20.76 -10.05 7.98
CA ASN A 325 -20.70 -10.46 6.59
C ASN A 325 -20.50 -11.97 6.49
N TYR A 326 -21.42 -12.66 5.81
CA TYR A 326 -21.46 -14.14 5.75
C TYR A 326 -21.84 -14.66 4.35
N ILE A 327 -21.68 -13.84 3.31
CA ILE A 327 -21.87 -14.26 1.91
C ILE A 327 -20.99 -15.48 1.60
N GLY A 328 -21.51 -16.46 0.87
CA GLY A 328 -20.74 -17.65 0.47
C GLY A 328 -20.58 -18.69 1.58
N THR A 329 -21.35 -18.58 2.67
CA THR A 329 -21.46 -19.59 3.73
C THR A 329 -22.80 -20.32 3.65
N SER A 330 -22.99 -21.38 4.44
CA SER A 330 -24.29 -22.05 4.61
C SER A 330 -25.04 -21.58 5.87
N ILE A 331 -24.77 -20.36 6.36
CA ILE A 331 -25.44 -19.80 7.54
C ILE A 331 -26.85 -19.33 7.15
N ALA A 332 -27.86 -19.85 7.85
CA ALA A 332 -29.23 -19.43 7.69
C ALA A 332 -29.52 -18.14 8.47
N ALA A 333 -29.86 -17.06 7.75
CA ALA A 333 -30.49 -15.91 8.36
C ALA A 333 -31.91 -16.31 8.82
N ASN A 334 -32.31 -15.98 10.05
CA ASN A 334 -33.59 -16.38 10.64
C ASN A 334 -34.76 -16.29 9.63
N GLU A 335 -35.48 -17.40 9.50
CA GLU A 335 -36.48 -17.72 8.46
C GLU A 335 -37.72 -16.81 8.45
N SER A 336 -37.83 -15.84 9.36
CA SER A 336 -39.12 -15.28 9.74
C SER A 336 -39.60 -14.05 8.96
N ASN A 337 -38.92 -13.55 7.91
CA ASN A 337 -39.52 -12.47 7.08
C ASN A 337 -39.00 -12.21 5.65
N HIS A 338 -37.93 -12.86 5.15
CA HIS A 338 -37.43 -12.57 3.79
C HIS A 338 -36.93 -13.82 3.07
N SER A 339 -37.87 -14.67 2.62
CA SER A 339 -37.57 -15.88 1.83
C SER A 339 -36.70 -15.60 0.60
N GLU A 340 -36.85 -14.43 -0.03
CA GLU A 340 -36.13 -14.08 -1.27
C GLU A 340 -34.65 -13.72 -1.04
N VAL A 341 -34.33 -12.96 0.02
CA VAL A 341 -32.94 -12.65 0.40
C VAL A 341 -32.22 -13.94 0.79
N PHE A 342 -32.92 -14.84 1.48
CA PHE A 342 -32.39 -16.16 1.82
C PHE A 342 -32.11 -17.01 0.57
N SER A 343 -33.03 -17.04 -0.40
CA SER A 343 -32.81 -17.70 -1.70
C SER A 343 -31.61 -17.13 -2.46
N LEU A 344 -31.40 -15.82 -2.42
CA LEU A 344 -30.25 -15.17 -3.05
C LEU A 344 -28.93 -15.55 -2.35
N LEU A 345 -28.88 -15.52 -1.02
CA LEU A 345 -27.68 -15.90 -0.29
C LEU A 345 -27.33 -17.38 -0.46
N ASN A 346 -28.34 -18.25 -0.56
CA ASN A 346 -28.15 -19.65 -0.93
C ASN A 346 -27.61 -19.81 -2.35
N CYS A 347 -28.04 -18.97 -3.30
CA CYS A 347 -27.46 -18.93 -4.65
C CYS A 347 -25.97 -18.59 -4.63
N LEU A 348 -25.54 -17.70 -3.73
CA LEU A 348 -24.12 -17.34 -3.55
C LEU A 348 -23.33 -18.38 -2.72
N ASN A 349 -23.98 -19.41 -2.17
CA ASN A 349 -23.32 -20.46 -1.39
C ASN A 349 -22.59 -21.45 -2.33
N MET A 350 -21.27 -21.59 -2.14
CA MET A 350 -20.42 -22.43 -2.98
C MET A 350 -20.58 -23.94 -2.73
N LYS A 351 -21.18 -24.37 -1.61
CA LYS A 351 -21.29 -25.78 -1.27
C LYS A 351 -22.23 -26.56 -2.20
N ASP A 352 -23.27 -25.89 -2.70
CA ASP A 352 -24.32 -26.56 -3.45
C ASP A 352 -24.32 -26.30 -4.94
N MET A 353 -23.82 -25.15 -5.46
CA MET A 353 -23.84 -24.73 -6.90
C MET A 353 -24.95 -25.39 -7.74
N LYS A 354 -26.14 -25.57 -7.14
CA LYS A 354 -27.35 -25.91 -7.84
C LYS A 354 -27.69 -24.60 -8.48
N GLU A 355 -27.58 -24.57 -9.82
CA GLU A 355 -27.89 -23.42 -10.67
C GLU A 355 -28.84 -22.48 -9.96
N CYS A 356 -28.40 -21.25 -9.66
CA CYS A 356 -29.29 -20.23 -9.12
C CYS A 356 -30.52 -20.18 -10.02
N ASN A 357 -31.63 -20.74 -9.55
CA ASN A 357 -32.74 -21.05 -10.43
C ASN A 357 -33.30 -19.73 -10.94
N ARG A 358 -33.05 -19.47 -12.23
CA ARG A 358 -33.37 -18.18 -12.85
C ARG A 358 -34.85 -17.80 -12.72
N LYS A 359 -35.74 -18.76 -12.45
CA LYS A 359 -37.17 -18.53 -12.20
C LYS A 359 -37.46 -17.75 -10.91
N ASP A 360 -36.53 -17.75 -9.97
CA ASP A 360 -36.70 -17.10 -8.67
C ASP A 360 -36.16 -15.65 -8.66
N PHE A 361 -35.57 -15.19 -9.78
CA PHE A 361 -34.96 -13.87 -9.91
C PHE A 361 -35.48 -13.12 -11.13
N THR A 362 -35.65 -11.80 -10.99
CA THR A 362 -35.89 -10.95 -12.16
C THR A 362 -34.63 -10.89 -13.00
N ASN A 363 -34.69 -11.31 -14.27
CA ASN A 363 -33.55 -11.15 -15.17
C ASN A 363 -33.34 -9.65 -15.42
N PRO A 364 -32.24 -9.05 -14.92
CA PRO A 364 -32.09 -7.60 -15.03
C PRO A 364 -31.90 -7.18 -16.49
N GLY A 365 -31.39 -8.06 -17.36
CA GLY A 365 -31.14 -7.80 -18.78
C GLY A 365 -30.05 -6.76 -19.06
N HIS A 366 -29.88 -5.80 -18.16
CA HIS A 366 -28.86 -4.76 -18.05
C HIS A 366 -28.72 -4.46 -16.54
N PHE A 367 -27.51 -4.19 -16.07
CA PHE A 367 -27.25 -3.83 -14.68
C PHE A 367 -26.38 -2.58 -14.66
N ALA A 368 -26.76 -1.62 -13.82
CA ALA A 368 -25.96 -0.43 -13.58
C ALA A 368 -26.15 0.01 -12.13
N VAL A 369 -25.07 0.43 -11.47
CA VAL A 369 -25.09 0.86 -10.06
C VAL A 369 -24.24 2.10 -9.87
N ASN A 370 -24.76 3.09 -9.13
CA ASN A 370 -24.05 4.29 -8.73
C ASN A 370 -23.35 4.02 -7.40
N CYS A 371 -22.12 3.53 -7.43
CA CYS A 371 -21.43 3.00 -6.27
C CYS A 371 -21.23 4.07 -5.19
N GLY A 372 -21.74 3.82 -3.97
CA GLY A 372 -21.72 4.78 -2.88
C GLY A 372 -22.69 5.96 -3.03
N GLY A 373 -23.53 5.96 -4.07
CA GLY A 373 -24.45 7.05 -4.41
C GLY A 373 -25.90 6.60 -4.46
N LYS A 374 -26.80 7.58 -4.54
CA LYS A 374 -28.23 7.33 -4.75
C LYS A 374 -28.51 6.96 -6.20
N GLU A 375 -29.70 6.42 -6.46
CA GLU A 375 -30.16 6.18 -7.82
C GLU A 375 -29.97 7.41 -8.72
N PHE A 376 -29.43 7.19 -9.91
CA PHE A 376 -29.10 8.23 -10.87
C PHE A 376 -29.52 7.80 -12.28
N THR A 377 -30.25 8.65 -12.99
CA THR A 377 -30.69 8.39 -14.37
C THR A 377 -30.01 9.34 -15.33
N PHE A 378 -29.29 8.80 -16.31
CA PHE A 378 -28.65 9.61 -17.34
C PHE A 378 -29.60 9.83 -18.52
N SER A 379 -29.87 11.10 -18.84
CA SER A 379 -30.97 11.53 -19.72
C SER A 379 -30.87 11.04 -21.18
N ASP A 380 -29.67 10.70 -21.66
CA ASP A 380 -29.41 10.36 -23.07
C ASP A 380 -29.41 8.84 -23.36
N GLN A 381 -29.25 7.98 -22.34
CA GLN A 381 -29.09 6.52 -22.54
C GLN A 381 -30.20 5.65 -21.92
N GLN A 382 -31.19 6.26 -21.24
CA GLN A 382 -32.23 5.55 -20.48
C GLN A 382 -31.69 4.52 -19.45
N THR A 383 -30.39 4.55 -19.15
CA THR A 383 -29.78 3.64 -18.18
C THR A 383 -29.98 4.22 -16.78
N VAL A 384 -30.65 3.46 -15.93
CA VAL A 384 -30.84 3.78 -14.52
C VAL A 384 -29.72 3.11 -13.72
N PHE A 385 -28.86 3.90 -13.10
CA PHE A 385 -27.86 3.41 -12.15
C PHE A 385 -28.53 3.28 -10.78
N ASN A 386 -28.65 2.04 -10.28
CA ASN A 386 -29.30 1.74 -9.02
C ASN A 386 -28.56 2.33 -7.81
N ASP A 387 -29.31 2.52 -6.73
CA ASP A 387 -28.81 3.03 -5.45
C ASP A 387 -27.81 2.06 -4.80
N ASP A 388 -26.66 2.59 -4.37
CA ASP A 388 -25.67 1.91 -3.54
C ASP A 388 -25.19 2.84 -2.42
N SER A 389 -26.12 3.60 -1.83
CA SER A 389 -25.84 4.62 -0.80
C SER A 389 -25.81 4.06 0.63
N THR A 390 -26.14 2.78 0.81
CA THR A 390 -26.18 2.12 2.12
C THR A 390 -24.80 2.08 2.77
N ASP A 391 -24.71 2.51 4.03
CA ASP A 391 -23.52 2.35 4.86
C ASP A 391 -23.38 0.89 5.32
N LEU A 392 -22.28 0.27 4.93
CA LEU A 392 -21.97 -1.13 5.23
C LEU A 392 -20.99 -1.27 6.39
N GLY A 393 -20.50 -0.16 6.94
CA GLY A 393 -19.52 -0.11 8.01
C GLY A 393 -18.32 -1.03 7.74
N ALA A 394 -17.90 -1.81 8.73
CA ALA A 394 -16.67 -2.61 8.64
C ALA A 394 -16.84 -3.97 7.92
N ALA A 395 -18.00 -4.62 8.04
CA ALA A 395 -18.26 -5.96 7.49
C ALA A 395 -19.76 -6.18 7.31
N ARG A 396 -20.34 -5.76 6.18
CA ARG A 396 -21.73 -6.05 5.81
C ARG A 396 -21.87 -6.21 4.31
N PHE A 397 -23.02 -6.73 3.93
CA PHE A 397 -23.50 -6.69 2.56
C PHE A 397 -24.87 -6.04 2.51
N HIS A 398 -25.25 -5.60 1.31
CA HIS A 398 -26.57 -5.09 1.00
C HIS A 398 -27.09 -5.76 -0.25
N VAL A 399 -28.33 -6.23 -0.18
CA VAL A 399 -29.10 -6.75 -1.32
C VAL A 399 -30.03 -5.65 -1.78
N ASN A 400 -30.05 -5.39 -3.07
CA ASN A 400 -30.91 -4.34 -3.62
C ASN A 400 -32.40 -4.69 -3.51
N THR A 401 -33.25 -3.69 -3.71
CA THR A 401 -34.71 -3.80 -3.50
C THR A 401 -35.43 -4.80 -4.42
N ILE A 402 -34.85 -5.13 -5.57
CA ILE A 402 -35.43 -6.10 -6.53
C ILE A 402 -34.68 -7.44 -6.55
N ASN A 403 -33.80 -7.69 -5.58
CA ASN A 403 -33.05 -8.95 -5.41
C ASN A 403 -32.29 -9.38 -6.68
N SER A 404 -31.74 -8.42 -7.43
CA SER A 404 -30.99 -8.65 -8.67
C SER A 404 -29.48 -8.45 -8.53
N TRP A 405 -29.03 -7.82 -7.44
CA TRP A 405 -27.60 -7.69 -7.14
C TRP A 405 -27.31 -7.49 -5.65
N VAL A 406 -26.05 -7.76 -5.30
CA VAL A 406 -25.54 -7.64 -3.93
C VAL A 406 -24.19 -6.93 -3.95
N VAL A 407 -24.00 -6.03 -3.00
CA VAL A 407 -22.67 -5.51 -2.66
C VAL A 407 -22.23 -6.09 -1.33
N SER A 408 -20.99 -6.56 -1.27
CA SER A 408 -20.31 -6.99 -0.04
C SER A 408 -19.17 -6.03 0.25
N HIS A 409 -19.06 -5.58 1.49
CA HIS A 409 -17.97 -4.73 1.94
C HIS A 409 -17.27 -5.37 3.14
N VAL A 410 -15.94 -5.42 3.08
CA VAL A 410 -15.09 -5.84 4.18
C VAL A 410 -13.90 -4.91 4.29
N GLY A 411 -13.83 -4.12 5.36
CA GLY A 411 -12.68 -3.26 5.63
C GLY A 411 -12.95 -2.23 6.70
N ALA A 412 -12.40 -2.46 7.89
CA ALA A 412 -11.97 -1.40 8.79
C ALA A 412 -10.49 -1.61 9.08
N ASP A 413 -9.74 -0.52 9.04
CA ASP A 413 -8.33 -0.50 9.40
C ASP A 413 -8.22 -0.41 10.94
N PRO A 414 -7.27 -1.10 11.60
CA PRO A 414 -7.12 -1.02 13.06
C PRO A 414 -6.82 0.41 13.58
N PHE A 415 -6.46 1.34 12.70
CA PHE A 415 -6.09 2.72 12.94
C PHE A 415 -7.15 3.73 12.49
N SER A 416 -8.21 3.33 11.76
CA SER A 416 -9.30 4.23 11.36
C SER A 416 -10.59 3.52 10.98
N ASN A 417 -11.72 4.11 11.38
CA ASN A 417 -13.04 3.74 10.88
C ASN A 417 -13.15 4.10 9.39
N SER A 418 -13.49 3.13 8.54
CA SER A 418 -13.84 3.37 7.14
C SER A 418 -15.31 3.74 7.05
N THR A 419 -15.64 4.82 6.32
CA THR A 419 -17.03 5.19 6.01
C THR A 419 -17.61 4.35 4.87
N GLY A 420 -16.79 3.55 4.18
CA GLY A 420 -17.20 2.72 3.03
C GLY A 420 -17.64 3.51 1.78
N ILE A 421 -17.89 4.81 1.91
CA ILE A 421 -18.37 5.72 0.87
C ILE A 421 -17.59 7.03 0.99
N VAL A 422 -17.22 7.58 -0.16
CA VAL A 422 -16.56 8.88 -0.30
C VAL A 422 -17.29 9.73 -1.33
N SER A 423 -17.17 11.05 -1.20
CA SER A 423 -17.80 12.00 -2.10
C SER A 423 -16.91 13.20 -2.40
N THR A 424 -17.17 13.85 -3.53
CA THR A 424 -16.46 15.07 -3.94
C THR A 424 -17.41 16.04 -4.63
N ASN A 425 -17.16 17.34 -4.43
CA ASN A 425 -17.85 18.41 -5.16
C ASN A 425 -17.06 18.89 -6.39
N LYS A 426 -15.84 18.37 -6.60
CA LYS A 426 -14.95 18.81 -7.69
C LYS A 426 -15.46 18.41 -9.07
N ASN A 427 -15.04 19.13 -10.09
CA ASN A 427 -15.33 18.76 -11.48
C ASN A 427 -14.51 17.54 -11.90
N ILE A 428 -15.12 16.62 -12.63
CA ILE A 428 -14.49 15.38 -13.12
C ILE A 428 -14.44 15.45 -14.66
N PRO A 429 -13.35 15.96 -15.26
CA PRO A 429 -13.20 16.01 -16.71
C PRO A 429 -12.92 14.61 -17.31
N GLY A 430 -13.03 14.52 -18.64
CA GLY A 430 -12.76 13.29 -19.39
C GLY A 430 -13.96 12.36 -19.51
N THR A 431 -15.16 12.84 -19.18
CA THR A 431 -16.41 12.08 -19.24
C THR A 431 -17.60 13.01 -19.50
N ASP A 432 -18.62 12.49 -20.19
CA ASP A 432 -19.91 13.16 -20.34
C ASP A 432 -20.87 12.84 -19.17
N MET A 433 -20.47 11.95 -18.25
CA MET A 433 -21.24 11.51 -17.09
C MET A 433 -20.59 11.96 -15.77
N ALA A 434 -20.18 13.22 -15.67
CA ALA A 434 -19.40 13.73 -14.52
C ALA A 434 -20.10 13.53 -13.16
N ASP A 435 -21.43 13.57 -13.13
CA ASP A 435 -22.22 13.38 -11.90
C ASP A 435 -22.11 11.97 -11.31
N LEU A 436 -21.80 10.96 -12.14
CA LEU A 436 -21.61 9.57 -11.71
C LEU A 436 -20.35 9.38 -10.85
N TYR A 437 -19.42 10.34 -10.89
CA TYR A 437 -18.15 10.29 -10.16
C TYR A 437 -18.15 11.15 -8.90
N LYS A 438 -19.30 11.76 -8.55
CA LYS A 438 -19.44 12.58 -7.33
C LYS A 438 -19.42 11.74 -6.06
N THR A 439 -19.77 10.46 -6.17
CA THR A 439 -19.68 9.47 -5.10
C THR A 439 -18.87 8.26 -5.57
N ALA A 440 -18.27 7.55 -4.63
CA ALA A 440 -17.68 6.26 -4.88
C ALA A 440 -17.80 5.37 -3.65
N ARG A 441 -17.95 4.06 -3.86
CA ARG A 441 -17.76 3.08 -2.80
C ARG A 441 -16.28 2.78 -2.65
N THR A 442 -15.79 2.73 -1.42
CA THR A 442 -14.41 2.43 -1.08
C THR A 442 -14.33 1.36 -0.01
N SER A 443 -13.20 0.66 0.10
CA SER A 443 -12.93 -0.22 1.23
C SER A 443 -11.44 -0.30 1.52
N THR A 444 -11.07 -0.53 2.78
CA THR A 444 -9.67 -0.84 3.16
C THR A 444 -9.32 -2.30 2.94
N GLY A 445 -10.29 -3.15 2.57
CA GLY A 445 -10.05 -4.56 2.34
C GLY A 445 -10.57 -5.03 1.00
N SER A 446 -11.89 -5.17 0.89
CA SER A 446 -12.52 -5.92 -0.19
C SER A 446 -13.93 -5.39 -0.48
N LEU A 447 -14.24 -5.25 -1.77
CA LEU A 447 -15.55 -4.99 -2.32
C LEU A 447 -15.92 -6.11 -3.27
N TRP A 448 -17.05 -6.76 -3.03
CA TRP A 448 -17.65 -7.65 -4.02
C TRP A 448 -18.94 -7.06 -4.55
N TYR A 449 -19.17 -7.19 -5.85
CA TYR A 449 -20.46 -6.99 -6.47
C TYR A 449 -20.88 -8.29 -7.16
N TYR A 450 -22.07 -8.75 -6.82
CA TYR A 450 -22.71 -9.92 -7.43
C TYR A 450 -23.90 -9.44 -8.22
N VAL A 451 -23.98 -9.77 -9.51
CA VAL A 451 -25.19 -9.62 -10.31
C VAL A 451 -25.80 -10.99 -10.48
N VAL A 452 -27.04 -11.18 -10.01
CA VAL A 452 -27.72 -12.48 -9.99
C VAL A 452 -28.87 -12.51 -10.99
N GLY A 453 -29.29 -13.71 -11.39
CA GLY A 453 -30.41 -13.91 -12.32
C GLY A 453 -30.09 -13.60 -13.80
N LEU A 454 -28.81 -13.42 -14.14
CA LEU A 454 -28.37 -13.23 -15.52
C LEU A 454 -28.62 -14.48 -16.37
N ALA A 455 -28.89 -14.29 -17.66
CA ALA A 455 -28.92 -15.40 -18.60
C ALA A 455 -27.51 -15.98 -18.78
N SER A 456 -27.40 -17.28 -19.08
CA SER A 456 -26.13 -17.79 -19.57
C SER A 456 -25.77 -17.08 -20.88
N GLY A 457 -24.57 -16.52 -20.95
CA GLY A 457 -24.17 -15.71 -22.09
C GLY A 457 -22.93 -14.86 -21.81
N THR A 458 -22.57 -14.07 -22.81
CA THR A 458 -21.42 -13.17 -22.74
C THR A 458 -21.89 -11.78 -22.38
N TYR A 459 -21.20 -11.16 -21.43
CA TYR A 459 -21.51 -9.83 -20.92
C TYR A 459 -20.30 -8.94 -21.03
N LYS A 460 -20.53 -7.67 -21.36
CA LYS A 460 -19.54 -6.61 -21.25
C LYS A 460 -19.73 -5.91 -19.91
N ILE A 461 -18.64 -5.80 -19.15
CA ILE A 461 -18.55 -5.19 -17.83
C ILE A 461 -17.71 -3.92 -17.97
N GLU A 462 -18.23 -2.81 -17.48
CA GLU A 462 -17.56 -1.52 -17.44
C GLU A 462 -17.52 -1.03 -15.98
N LEU A 463 -16.31 -0.81 -15.48
CA LEU A 463 -16.05 -0.29 -14.14
C LEU A 463 -15.56 1.15 -14.28
N PHE A 464 -16.22 2.09 -13.62
CA PHE A 464 -15.94 3.51 -13.70
C PHE A 464 -15.17 3.98 -12.46
N PHE A 465 -14.09 4.72 -12.68
CA PHE A 465 -13.17 5.14 -11.64
C PHE A 465 -12.80 6.62 -11.77
N ALA A 466 -12.67 7.30 -10.63
CA ALA A 466 -11.94 8.55 -10.49
C ALA A 466 -11.28 8.58 -9.11
N GLU A 467 -10.01 8.97 -9.03
CA GLU A 467 -9.36 9.16 -7.73
C GLU A 467 -9.81 10.51 -7.16
N ILE A 468 -10.68 10.45 -6.16
CA ILE A 468 -11.33 11.61 -5.53
C ILE A 468 -10.97 11.77 -4.04
N VAL A 469 -10.04 10.95 -3.53
CA VAL A 469 -9.64 10.93 -2.11
C VAL A 469 -8.16 11.24 -1.94
N ILE A 470 -7.30 10.50 -2.63
CA ILE A 470 -5.85 10.71 -2.60
C ILE A 470 -5.55 11.75 -3.67
N GLU A 471 -5.28 12.98 -3.23
CA GLU A 471 -4.98 14.12 -4.11
C GLU A 471 -3.56 14.66 -3.92
N SER A 472 -2.69 13.82 -3.35
CA SER A 472 -1.30 14.15 -3.09
C SER A 472 -0.40 13.26 -3.91
N GLU A 473 0.68 13.84 -4.43
CA GLU A 473 1.71 13.10 -5.17
C GLU A 473 2.45 12.08 -4.29
N SER A 474 2.42 12.23 -2.96
CA SER A 474 2.99 11.26 -2.02
C SER A 474 2.09 10.04 -1.79
N GLY A 475 0.79 10.12 -2.10
CA GLY A 475 -0.18 9.04 -1.91
C GLY A 475 -0.40 8.21 -3.18
N ARG A 476 -0.71 6.92 -3.01
CA ARG A 476 -1.02 5.99 -4.11
C ARG A 476 -2.13 5.03 -3.70
N ARG A 477 -3.17 4.92 -4.53
CA ARG A 477 -4.18 3.86 -4.43
C ARG A 477 -3.82 2.72 -5.36
N LEU A 478 -3.63 1.53 -4.82
CA LEU A 478 -3.43 0.30 -5.59
C LEU A 478 -4.39 -0.77 -5.08
N PHE A 479 -5.03 -1.50 -5.99
CA PHE A 479 -5.89 -2.63 -5.68
C PHE A 479 -6.02 -3.56 -6.88
N ASN A 480 -6.40 -4.80 -6.65
CA ASN A 480 -6.64 -5.78 -7.69
C ASN A 480 -8.10 -5.74 -8.16
N ILE A 481 -8.31 -6.14 -9.41
CA ILE A 481 -9.63 -6.28 -10.03
C ILE A 481 -9.75 -7.69 -10.58
N ASP A 482 -10.69 -8.45 -10.03
CA ASP A 482 -11.05 -9.78 -10.49
C ASP A 482 -12.49 -9.78 -11.02
N ILE A 483 -12.72 -10.45 -12.14
CA ILE A 483 -14.04 -10.63 -12.75
C ILE A 483 -14.21 -12.10 -13.08
N GLN A 484 -15.29 -12.72 -12.60
CA GLN A 484 -15.52 -14.18 -12.70
C GLN A 484 -14.30 -15.00 -12.28
N ASP A 485 -13.80 -14.74 -11.07
CA ASP A 485 -12.71 -15.49 -10.44
C ASP A 485 -11.38 -15.42 -11.24
N ARG A 486 -11.23 -14.42 -12.13
CA ARG A 486 -10.00 -14.14 -12.88
C ARG A 486 -9.48 -12.74 -12.59
N ASN A 487 -8.20 -12.64 -12.20
CA ASN A 487 -7.52 -11.35 -12.09
C ASN A 487 -7.33 -10.73 -13.47
N ILE A 488 -7.95 -9.56 -13.68
CA ILE A 488 -7.83 -8.79 -14.93
C ILE A 488 -6.89 -7.60 -14.77
N ARG A 489 -6.69 -7.12 -13.54
CA ARG A 489 -5.72 -6.09 -13.19
C ARG A 489 -5.11 -6.40 -11.83
N THR A 490 -3.79 -6.39 -11.77
CA THR A 490 -3.03 -6.40 -10.51
C THR A 490 -2.54 -5.00 -10.23
N ASP A 491 -2.61 -4.55 -8.97
CA ASP A 491 -2.12 -3.25 -8.52
C ASP A 491 -2.63 -2.07 -9.38
N PHE A 492 -3.92 -2.09 -9.72
CA PHE A 492 -4.55 -1.06 -10.52
C PHE A 492 -4.46 0.30 -9.84
N ASN A 493 -3.85 1.26 -10.54
CA ASN A 493 -3.74 2.65 -10.10
C ASN A 493 -4.69 3.54 -10.92
N ILE A 494 -5.71 4.09 -10.25
CA ILE A 494 -6.69 4.99 -10.89
C ILE A 494 -6.00 6.25 -11.43
N PHE A 495 -5.05 6.82 -10.68
CA PHE A 495 -4.34 8.05 -11.07
C PHE A 495 -3.58 7.85 -12.38
N ASP A 496 -2.83 6.76 -12.50
CA ASP A 496 -2.05 6.46 -13.71
C ASP A 496 -2.98 6.19 -14.90
N ALA A 497 -4.06 5.43 -14.67
CA ALA A 497 -5.04 5.10 -15.72
C ALA A 497 -5.85 6.31 -16.20
N ALA A 498 -6.07 7.32 -15.36
CA ALA A 498 -6.77 8.55 -15.71
C ALA A 498 -5.83 9.70 -16.15
N GLY A 499 -4.52 9.56 -15.90
CA GLY A 499 -3.53 10.62 -16.13
C GLY A 499 -3.72 11.82 -15.21
N GLY A 500 -4.14 11.60 -13.96
CA GLY A 500 -4.34 12.65 -12.96
C GLY A 500 -5.42 12.35 -11.91
N PHE A 501 -5.40 13.12 -10.81
CA PHE A 501 -6.46 13.11 -9.80
C PHE A 501 -7.74 13.75 -10.35
N ASN A 502 -8.89 13.37 -9.79
CA ASN A 502 -10.20 13.88 -10.18
C ASN A 502 -10.51 13.76 -11.68
N LYS A 503 -9.91 12.79 -12.39
CA LYS A 503 -10.18 12.51 -13.80
C LYS A 503 -10.89 11.17 -13.93
N ALA A 504 -11.84 11.10 -14.86
CA ALA A 504 -12.53 9.87 -15.16
C ALA A 504 -11.64 8.90 -15.94
N THR A 505 -11.74 7.62 -15.59
CA THR A 505 -11.22 6.50 -16.36
C THR A 505 -12.15 5.30 -16.23
N ASN A 506 -12.01 4.30 -17.10
CA ASN A 506 -12.80 3.09 -17.04
C ASN A 506 -11.97 1.84 -17.35
N VAL A 507 -12.39 0.72 -16.75
CA VAL A 507 -11.89 -0.61 -17.11
C VAL A 507 -13.04 -1.38 -17.73
N THR A 508 -12.81 -1.89 -18.94
CA THR A 508 -13.78 -2.71 -19.66
C THR A 508 -13.27 -4.14 -19.76
N HIS A 509 -14.14 -5.11 -19.50
CA HIS A 509 -13.85 -6.53 -19.67
C HIS A 509 -15.07 -7.28 -20.21
N VAL A 510 -14.83 -8.37 -20.95
CA VAL A 510 -15.89 -9.24 -21.44
C VAL A 510 -15.75 -10.59 -20.73
N ALA A 511 -16.81 -11.05 -20.09
CA ALA A 511 -16.82 -12.31 -19.36
C ALA A 511 -18.06 -13.14 -19.70
N ASN A 512 -17.90 -14.46 -19.58
CA ASN A 512 -19.01 -15.39 -19.71
C ASN A 512 -19.66 -15.60 -18.33
N VAL A 513 -20.99 -15.63 -18.34
CA VAL A 513 -21.80 -16.02 -17.19
C VAL A 513 -22.43 -17.35 -17.55
N THR A 514 -22.15 -18.39 -16.77
CA THR A 514 -22.75 -19.73 -16.94
C THR A 514 -23.81 -19.99 -15.88
N ASP A 515 -23.54 -19.58 -14.64
CA ASP A 515 -24.28 -20.01 -13.45
C ASP A 515 -25.28 -18.95 -12.96
N SER A 516 -25.74 -18.09 -13.88
CA SER A 516 -26.62 -16.94 -13.62
C SER A 516 -26.07 -15.87 -12.66
N VAL A 517 -24.81 -15.98 -12.24
CA VAL A 517 -24.13 -15.02 -11.36
C VAL A 517 -22.89 -14.45 -12.05
N LEU A 518 -22.77 -13.12 -12.05
CA LEU A 518 -21.54 -12.40 -12.37
C LEU A 518 -20.92 -11.88 -11.08
N LYS A 519 -19.63 -12.20 -10.87
CA LYS A 519 -18.85 -11.72 -9.73
C LYS A 519 -17.84 -10.67 -10.18
N ILE A 520 -17.79 -9.56 -9.45
CA ILE A 520 -16.76 -8.52 -9.58
C ILE A 520 -16.16 -8.34 -8.19
N HIS A 521 -14.84 -8.47 -8.09
CA HIS A 521 -14.11 -8.36 -6.83
C HIS A 521 -13.01 -7.33 -6.97
N LEU A 522 -13.06 -6.31 -6.13
CA LEU A 522 -12.05 -5.28 -6.01
C LEU A 522 -11.44 -5.42 -4.63
N TYR A 523 -10.13 -5.61 -4.51
CA TYR A 523 -9.52 -5.86 -3.21
C TYR A 523 -8.11 -5.35 -3.08
N TRP A 524 -7.75 -5.06 -1.84
CA TRP A 524 -6.43 -4.60 -1.46
C TRP A 524 -5.52 -5.77 -1.09
N ASN A 525 -4.39 -5.88 -1.79
CA ASN A 525 -3.35 -6.89 -1.60
C ASN A 525 -2.14 -6.32 -0.82
N GLY A 526 -2.36 -5.33 0.04
CA GLY A 526 -1.29 -4.74 0.86
C GLY A 526 -0.48 -3.63 0.18
N ARG A 527 -0.69 -3.37 -1.12
CA ARG A 527 0.07 -2.38 -1.90
C ARG A 527 -0.62 -1.01 -1.96
N GLY A 528 0.16 0.05 -2.11
CA GLY A 528 -0.34 1.43 -2.05
C GLY A 528 -0.34 2.01 -0.63
N THR A 529 -0.49 3.32 -0.53
CA THR A 529 -0.29 4.05 0.72
C THR A 529 -1.47 3.87 1.67
N CYS A 530 -1.28 3.18 2.80
CA CYS A 530 -2.31 2.99 3.83
C CYS A 530 -2.81 4.28 4.49
N CYS A 531 -1.92 5.26 4.56
CA CYS A 531 -1.97 6.28 5.61
C CYS A 531 -1.76 7.69 5.05
N VAL A 532 -1.65 7.82 3.73
CA VAL A 532 -1.48 9.08 3.01
C VAL A 532 -2.68 9.30 2.09
N PRO A 533 -3.39 10.45 2.18
CA PRO A 533 -3.14 11.58 3.08
C PRO A 533 -3.60 11.39 4.53
N ARG A 534 -4.36 10.34 4.84
CA ARG A 534 -4.79 9.98 6.21
C ARG A 534 -5.00 8.46 6.31
N ASN A 535 -5.08 7.92 7.51
CA ASN A 535 -5.36 6.49 7.70
C ASN A 535 -6.66 6.06 7.01
N GLY A 536 -6.62 4.87 6.38
CA GLY A 536 -7.79 4.27 5.74
C GLY A 536 -8.09 4.79 4.33
N THR A 537 -7.20 5.58 3.71
CA THR A 537 -7.40 6.10 2.34
C THR A 537 -7.01 5.10 1.24
N TYR A 538 -6.65 3.87 1.58
CA TYR A 538 -6.19 2.84 0.66
C TYR A 538 -7.30 1.89 0.22
N GLY A 539 -6.91 0.87 -0.56
CA GLY A 539 -7.78 -0.18 -1.06
C GLY A 539 -8.68 0.26 -2.23
N PRO A 540 -9.64 -0.58 -2.63
CA PRO A 540 -10.46 -0.33 -3.81
C PRO A 540 -11.35 0.90 -3.67
N LEU A 541 -11.54 1.61 -4.78
CA LEU A 541 -12.51 2.68 -4.96
C LEU A 541 -13.19 2.46 -6.31
N VAL A 542 -14.53 2.54 -6.39
CA VAL A 542 -15.30 2.44 -7.64
C VAL A 542 -16.47 3.42 -7.62
N SER A 543 -16.65 4.17 -8.70
CA SER A 543 -17.71 5.18 -8.84
C SER A 543 -19.00 4.59 -9.41
N ALA A 544 -18.88 3.67 -10.37
CA ALA A 544 -20.04 2.98 -10.91
C ALA A 544 -19.63 1.66 -11.58
N ILE A 545 -20.63 0.80 -11.77
CA ILE A 545 -20.50 -0.42 -12.55
C ILE A 545 -21.64 -0.47 -13.55
N ARG A 546 -21.35 -0.92 -14.77
CA ARG A 546 -22.34 -1.22 -15.80
C ARG A 546 -22.07 -2.58 -16.44
N VAL A 547 -23.11 -3.38 -16.62
CA VAL A 547 -23.06 -4.72 -17.20
C VAL A 547 -24.20 -4.86 -18.20
N PHE A 548 -23.89 -5.33 -19.40
CA PHE A 548 -24.89 -5.54 -20.45
C PHE A 548 -24.52 -6.74 -21.35
N PRO A 549 -25.51 -7.41 -21.96
CA PRO A 549 -25.29 -8.49 -22.91
C PRO A 549 -24.38 -8.03 -24.03
N TYR A 550 -23.45 -8.90 -24.42
CA TYR A 550 -22.49 -8.63 -25.47
C TYR A 550 -22.62 -9.67 -26.57
N THR A 551 -22.82 -9.19 -27.79
CA THR A 551 -22.70 -10.01 -29.01
C THR A 551 -21.68 -9.33 -29.92
N GLU A 552 -20.71 -10.08 -30.43
CA GLU A 552 -19.65 -9.55 -31.31
C GLU A 552 -20.19 -8.94 -32.62
N ALA A 553 -21.48 -9.12 -32.92
CA ALA A 553 -22.16 -8.63 -34.12
C ALA A 553 -22.33 -7.10 -34.21
N GLN A 554 -21.77 -6.31 -33.29
CA GLN A 554 -21.68 -4.84 -33.38
C GLN A 554 -20.28 -4.31 -33.71
N ALA A 555 -19.34 -5.17 -34.15
CA ALA A 555 -18.25 -4.69 -35.00
C ALA A 555 -18.78 -4.56 -36.43
N SER A 556 -19.35 -3.39 -36.77
CA SER A 556 -19.41 -3.02 -38.19
C SER A 556 -17.99 -3.15 -38.74
N PRO A 557 -17.75 -3.80 -39.89
CA PRO A 557 -16.47 -3.62 -40.55
C PRO A 557 -16.26 -2.10 -40.70
N PRO A 558 -15.06 -1.57 -40.43
CA PRO A 558 -14.82 -0.14 -40.58
C PRO A 558 -15.31 0.26 -41.98
N PRO A 559 -16.01 1.41 -42.13
CA PRO A 559 -16.42 1.87 -43.45
C PRO A 559 -15.19 1.81 -44.34
N ALA A 560 -15.30 1.15 -45.50
CA ALA A 560 -14.18 0.91 -46.39
C ALA A 560 -13.41 2.23 -46.57
N VAL A 561 -12.31 2.36 -45.83
CA VAL A 561 -11.45 3.52 -45.96
C VAL A 561 -10.81 3.31 -47.31
N HIS A 562 -11.20 4.14 -48.28
CA HIS A 562 -10.37 4.38 -49.44
C HIS A 562 -9.05 4.98 -48.93
N THR A 563 -8.15 4.11 -48.48
CA THR A 563 -6.78 4.46 -48.19
C THR A 563 -6.15 4.75 -49.54
N SER A 564 -5.96 6.04 -49.82
CA SER A 564 -5.08 6.42 -50.91
C SER A 564 -3.73 5.71 -50.68
N ARG A 565 -3.24 5.01 -51.71
CA ARG A 565 -1.98 4.23 -51.78
C ARG A 565 -0.70 4.99 -51.36
N ARG A 566 -0.81 6.23 -50.88
CA ARG A 566 0.29 7.13 -50.56
C ARG A 566 0.78 7.01 -49.11
N ASN A 567 -0.06 6.57 -48.16
CA ASN A 567 0.30 6.53 -46.74
C ASN A 567 1.01 5.24 -46.28
N GLU A 568 0.82 4.10 -46.95
CA GLU A 568 1.56 2.86 -46.63
C GLU A 568 3.03 2.95 -47.03
N LYS A 569 3.36 3.60 -48.16
CA LYS A 569 4.76 3.85 -48.54
C LYS A 569 5.48 4.71 -47.51
N ARG A 570 4.80 5.68 -46.88
CA ARG A 570 5.42 6.58 -45.90
C ARG A 570 5.71 5.85 -44.57
N ARG A 571 4.82 4.95 -44.13
CA ARG A 571 5.05 4.09 -42.95
C ARG A 571 6.17 3.07 -43.18
N GLY A 572 6.24 2.46 -44.37
CA GLY A 572 7.33 1.54 -44.73
C GLY A 572 8.71 2.24 -44.80
N VAL A 573 8.75 3.47 -45.32
CA VAL A 573 10.00 4.27 -45.37
C VAL A 573 10.45 4.70 -43.98
N VAL A 574 9.53 5.12 -43.10
CA VAL A 574 9.89 5.52 -41.72
C VAL A 574 10.38 4.31 -40.90
N ALA A 575 9.73 3.15 -41.03
CA ALA A 575 10.20 1.92 -40.39
C ALA A 575 11.57 1.48 -40.91
N GLY A 576 11.82 1.61 -42.22
CA GLY A 576 13.12 1.33 -42.84
C GLY A 576 14.24 2.26 -42.35
N ILE A 577 13.96 3.56 -42.20
CA ILE A 577 14.92 4.55 -41.70
C ILE A 577 15.26 4.29 -40.22
N VAL A 578 14.28 3.92 -39.39
CA VAL A 578 14.52 3.59 -37.98
C VAL A 578 15.37 2.32 -37.87
N ALA A 579 15.09 1.29 -38.67
CA ALA A 579 15.89 0.06 -38.69
C ALA A 579 17.34 0.31 -39.16
N LEU A 580 17.53 1.15 -40.19
CA LEU A 580 18.87 1.54 -40.67
C LEU A 580 19.65 2.36 -39.64
N SER A 581 18.97 3.24 -38.90
CA SER A 581 19.57 4.02 -37.81
C SER A 581 20.05 3.11 -36.68
N ILE A 582 19.24 2.13 -36.27
CA ILE A 582 19.62 1.16 -35.23
C ILE A 582 20.79 0.29 -35.71
N ALA A 583 20.76 -0.20 -36.95
CA ALA A 583 21.86 -0.97 -37.52
C ALA A 583 23.17 -0.17 -37.58
N ALA A 584 23.11 1.13 -37.95
CA ALA A 584 24.28 2.00 -37.97
C ALA A 584 24.85 2.24 -36.55
N VAL A 585 24.00 2.37 -35.53
CA VAL A 585 24.44 2.47 -34.12
C VAL A 585 25.10 1.17 -33.66
N VAL A 586 24.56 0.01 -34.01
CA VAL A 586 25.16 -1.30 -33.66
C VAL A 586 26.50 -1.50 -34.35
N VAL A 587 26.60 -1.17 -35.65
CA VAL A 587 27.85 -1.29 -36.41
C VAL A 587 28.90 -0.32 -35.88
N SER A 588 28.54 0.95 -35.66
CA SER A 588 29.48 1.94 -35.12
C SER A 588 29.96 1.56 -33.71
N SER A 589 29.07 1.06 -32.85
CA SER A 589 29.44 0.56 -31.52
C SER A 589 30.37 -0.64 -31.60
N SER A 590 30.14 -1.55 -32.56
CA SER A 590 30.99 -2.72 -32.79
C SER A 590 32.37 -2.33 -33.32
N VAL A 591 32.46 -1.35 -34.21
CA VAL A 591 33.73 -0.82 -34.72
C VAL A 591 34.50 -0.12 -33.61
N VAL A 592 33.84 0.67 -32.76
CA VAL A 592 34.45 1.31 -31.58
C VAL A 592 34.95 0.26 -30.59
N TYR A 593 34.18 -0.79 -30.34
CA TYR A 593 34.58 -1.90 -29.46
C TYR A 593 35.80 -2.65 -30.02
N LEU A 594 35.80 -2.98 -31.32
CA LEU A 594 36.91 -3.66 -31.97
C LEU A 594 38.16 -2.77 -32.04
N TRP A 595 37.99 -1.46 -32.27
CA TRP A 595 39.09 -0.49 -32.22
C TRP A 595 39.66 -0.37 -30.80
N TRP A 596 38.81 -0.27 -29.78
CA TRP A 596 39.25 -0.24 -28.38
C TRP A 596 40.00 -1.52 -27.99
N LYS A 597 39.49 -2.68 -28.40
CA LYS A 597 40.13 -3.99 -28.19
C LYS A 597 41.44 -4.12 -28.97
N TRP A 598 41.55 -3.56 -30.18
CA TRP A 598 42.79 -3.53 -30.94
C TRP A 598 43.82 -2.60 -30.29
N VAL A 599 43.40 -1.41 -29.84
CA VAL A 599 44.26 -0.47 -29.12
C VAL A 599 44.77 -1.09 -27.81
N SER A 600 43.95 -1.84 -27.08
CA SER A 600 44.41 -2.52 -25.85
C SER A 600 45.42 -3.62 -26.15
N LEU A 601 45.25 -4.37 -27.25
CA LEU A 601 46.17 -5.43 -27.67
C LEU A 601 47.48 -4.91 -28.28
N VAL A 602 47.47 -3.75 -28.95
CA VAL A 602 48.65 -3.20 -29.62
C VAL A 602 49.47 -2.27 -28.72
N LYS A 603 48.84 -1.53 -27.79
CA LYS A 603 49.57 -0.61 -26.88
C LYS A 603 50.16 -1.27 -25.64
N HIS A 604 49.79 -2.50 -25.32
CA HIS A 604 50.40 -3.28 -24.23
C HIS A 604 50.75 -4.70 -24.66
N PRO A 605 51.85 -4.92 -25.42
CA PRO A 605 52.24 -6.26 -25.83
C PRO A 605 52.82 -7.11 -24.69
N LYS A 606 53.08 -6.52 -23.51
CA LYS A 606 53.60 -7.22 -22.32
C LYS A 606 53.13 -6.53 -21.03
N ALA A 607 52.10 -7.11 -20.43
CA ALA A 607 51.83 -7.10 -18.99
C ALA A 607 51.10 -8.40 -18.66
#